data_AF-A0A421JYB1-F1
#
_entry.id   AF-A0A421JYB1-F1
#
_cell.length_a   1.000
_cell.length_b   1.000
_cell.length_c   1.000
_cell.angle_alpha   90.00
_cell.angle_beta   90.00
_cell.angle_gamma   90.00
#
_symmetry.space_group_name_H-M   'P 1'
#
loop_
_entity.id
_entity.type
_entity.pdbx_description
1 polymer ?
#
loop_
_entity_poly.entity_id
_entity_poly.type
_entity_poly.pdbx_seq_one_letter_code
_entity_poly.pdbx_strand_id
1 'polypeptide(L)'
;MQETDFREVADEFIHLANDLSEEWAMPFLSAAFMYAAAWYNTHFFFESDGASDNQLAAVDYYCDQYRKMLMECMHDFSTTAKS
;
A
#
# COMPACT_ATOMS: atom_id res chain seq x y z
N MET A 1 -5.25 -11.60 13.10
CA MET A 1 -5.48 -11.53 11.64
C MET A 1 -4.56 -12.57 11.04
N GLN A 2 -5.09 -13.57 10.34
CA GLN A 2 -4.23 -14.55 9.66
C GLN A 2 -3.59 -13.85 8.45
N GLU A 3 -2.39 -14.25 8.06
CA GLU A 3 -1.66 -13.66 6.91
C GLU A 3 -2.49 -13.76 5.62
N THR A 4 -3.28 -14.82 5.48
CA THR A 4 -4.23 -15.02 4.38
C THR A 4 -5.32 -13.95 4.35
N ASP A 5 -5.94 -13.65 5.50
CA ASP A 5 -6.98 -12.62 5.59
C ASP A 5 -6.45 -11.24 5.15
N PHE A 6 -5.20 -10.92 5.48
CA PHE A 6 -4.56 -9.67 5.07
C PHE A 6 -4.35 -9.60 3.55
N ARG A 7 -3.83 -10.69 2.95
CA ARG A 7 -3.59 -10.75 1.50
C ARG A 7 -4.89 -10.67 0.70
N GLU A 8 -5.93 -11.37 1.15
CA GLU A 8 -7.26 -11.32 0.51
C GLU A 8 -7.82 -9.88 0.49
N VAL A 9 -7.72 -9.16 1.60
CA VAL A 9 -8.17 -7.75 1.65
C VAL A 9 -7.28 -6.85 0.78
N ALA A 10 -5.96 -7.08 0.75
CA ALA A 10 -5.05 -6.33 -0.11
C ALA A 10 -5.37 -6.55 -1.60
N ASP A 11 -5.75 -7.77 -1.98
CA ASP A 11 -6.11 -8.13 -3.36
C ASP A 11 -7.37 -7.38 -3.84
N GLU A 12 -8.32 -7.05 -2.96
CA GLU A 12 -9.49 -6.24 -3.33
C GLU A 12 -9.09 -4.87 -3.91
N PHE A 13 -8.05 -4.24 -3.35
CA PHE A 13 -7.53 -2.98 -3.88
C PHE A 13 -6.83 -3.17 -5.24
N ILE A 14 -6.15 -4.30 -5.44
CA ILE A 14 -5.53 -4.64 -6.73
C ILE A 14 -6.59 -4.90 -7.80
N HIS A 15 -7.67 -5.61 -7.46
CA HIS A 15 -8.80 -5.83 -8.36
C HIS A 15 -9.41 -4.51 -8.81
N LEU A 16 -9.67 -3.59 -7.87
CA LEU A 16 -10.14 -2.25 -8.20
C LEU A 16 -9.15 -1.49 -9.11
N ALA A 17 -7.85 -1.56 -8.84
CA ALA A 17 -6.85 -0.92 -9.69
C ALA A 17 -6.81 -1.52 -11.10
N ASN A 18 -7.04 -2.83 -11.25
CA ASN A 18 -7.14 -3.50 -12.54
C ASN A 18 -8.38 -3.06 -13.32
N ASP A 19 -9.54 -2.92 -12.66
CA ASP A 19 -10.74 -2.39 -13.30
C ASP A 19 -10.53 -0.96 -13.81
N LEU A 20 -9.88 -0.10 -13.01
CA LEU A 20 -9.53 1.26 -13.41
C LEU A 20 -8.52 1.33 -14.57
N SER A 21 -7.76 0.26 -14.82
CA SER A 21 -6.78 0.21 -15.91
C SER A 21 -7.40 0.16 -17.30
N GLU A 22 -8.70 -0.10 -17.40
CA GLU A 22 -9.47 0.04 -18.65
C GLU A 22 -9.56 1.50 -19.12
N GLU A 23 -9.53 2.45 -18.18
CA GLU A 23 -9.72 3.88 -18.45
C GLU A 23 -8.44 4.70 -18.26
N TRP A 24 -7.57 4.31 -17.33
CA TRP A 24 -6.43 5.11 -16.91
C TRP A 24 -5.10 4.40 -17.16
N ALA A 25 -4.08 5.16 -17.53
CA ALA A 25 -2.75 4.61 -17.80
C ALA A 25 -2.10 4.05 -16.52
N MET A 26 -1.43 2.90 -16.63
CA MET A 26 -0.75 2.23 -15.51
C MET A 26 0.16 3.15 -14.66
N PRO A 27 1.00 4.05 -15.23
CA PRO A 27 1.81 4.95 -14.42
C PRO A 27 0.98 5.92 -13.57
N PHE A 28 -0.16 6.37 -14.10
CA PHE A 28 -1.08 7.24 -13.37
C PHE A 28 -1.75 6.46 -12.23
N LEU A 29 -2.20 5.23 -12.49
CA LEU A 29 -2.80 4.37 -11.47
C LEU A 29 -1.82 4.02 -10.36
N SER A 30 -0.55 3.74 -10.70
CA SER A 30 0.48 3.49 -9.69
C SER A 30 0.66 4.70 -8.75
N ALA A 31 0.72 5.91 -9.30
CA ALA A 31 0.80 7.13 -8.49
C ALA A 31 -0.48 7.37 -7.66
N ALA A 32 -1.66 7.16 -8.26
CA ALA A 32 -2.93 7.30 -7.57
C ALA A 32 -3.08 6.31 -6.41
N PHE A 33 -2.59 5.08 -6.58
CA PHE A 33 -2.61 4.04 -5.55
C PHE A 33 -1.72 4.41 -4.35
N MET A 34 -0.51 4.93 -4.62
CA MET A 34 0.36 5.46 -3.56
C MET A 34 -0.29 6.62 -2.81
N TYR A 35 -0.96 7.53 -3.52
CA TYR A 35 -1.67 8.64 -2.90
C TYR A 35 -2.86 8.17 -2.05
N ALA A 36 -3.64 7.21 -2.54
CA ALA A 36 -4.76 6.62 -1.80
C ALA A 36 -4.30 5.95 -0.50
N ALA A 37 -3.21 5.18 -0.55
CA ALA A 37 -2.62 4.56 0.63
C ALA A 37 -2.12 5.61 1.64
N ALA A 38 -1.48 6.68 1.17
CA ALA A 38 -1.05 7.78 2.03
C ALA A 38 -2.23 8.47 2.72
N TRP A 39 -3.32 8.71 1.98
CA TRP A 39 -4.53 9.32 2.56
C TRP A 39 -5.18 8.41 3.59
N TYR A 40 -5.35 7.13 3.27
CA TYR A 40 -5.94 6.17 4.20
C TYR A 40 -5.15 6.09 5.51
N ASN A 41 -3.83 5.97 5.42
CA ASN A 41 -2.94 5.91 6.59
C ASN A 41 -2.92 7.23 7.38
N THR A 42 -3.02 8.37 6.70
CA THR A 42 -3.12 9.68 7.36
C THR A 42 -4.42 9.78 8.16
N HIS A 43 -5.55 9.38 7.57
CA HIS A 43 -6.83 9.35 8.26
C HIS A 43 -6.77 8.42 9.48
N PHE A 44 -6.27 7.20 9.30
CA PHE A 44 -6.12 6.24 10.40
C PHE A 44 -5.26 6.79 11.54
N PHE A 45 -4.13 7.42 11.24
CA PHE A 45 -3.25 8.03 12.24
C PHE A 45 -4.00 9.01 13.14
N PHE A 46 -4.75 9.95 12.53
CA PHE A 46 -5.50 10.96 13.29
C PHE A 46 -6.69 10.38 14.07
N GLU A 47 -7.36 9.35 13.55
CA GLU A 47 -8.44 8.64 14.27
C GLU A 47 -7.91 7.81 15.45
N SER A 48 -6.65 7.36 15.40
CA SER A 48 -6.01 6.54 16.45
C SER A 48 -5.30 7.34 17.55
N ASP A 49 -5.79 8.53 17.89
CA ASP A 49 -5.17 9.49 18.82
C ASP A 49 -3.76 9.99 18.40
N GLY A 50 -3.49 10.00 17.09
CA GLY A 50 -2.24 10.52 16.54
C GLY A 50 -2.05 12.02 16.85
N ALA A 51 -1.09 12.34 17.72
CA ALA A 51 -0.74 13.73 18.02
C ALA A 51 0.03 14.38 16.87
N SER A 52 -0.25 15.66 16.59
CA SER A 52 0.46 16.42 15.55
C SER A 52 1.99 16.43 15.74
N ASP A 53 2.46 16.41 16.99
CA ASP A 53 3.90 16.37 17.31
C ASP A 53 4.57 15.04 16.90
N ASN A 54 3.78 13.98 16.66
CA ASN A 54 4.27 12.67 16.24
C ASN A 54 4.18 12.45 14.72
N GLN A 55 3.79 13.47 13.93
CA GLN A 55 3.59 13.33 12.48
C GLN A 55 4.83 12.82 11.74
N LEU A 56 6.02 13.37 12.05
CA LEU A 56 7.26 12.94 11.38
C LEU A 56 7.59 11.48 11.69
N ALA A 57 7.45 11.07 12.96
CA ALA A 57 7.67 9.68 13.35
C ALA A 57 6.66 8.73 12.68
N ALA A 58 5.41 9.17 12.49
CA ALA A 58 4.41 8.41 11.77
C ALA A 58 4.75 8.28 10.27
N VAL A 59 5.19 9.37 9.63
CA VAL A 59 5.66 9.35 8.23
C VAL A 59 6.81 8.36 8.05
N ASP A 60 7.83 8.45 8.91
CA ASP A 60 8.98 7.53 8.87
C ASP A 60 8.53 6.08 9.04
N TYR A 61 7.63 5.82 9.98
CA TYR A 61 7.05 4.49 10.19
C TYR A 61 6.34 3.96 8.95
N TYR A 62 5.42 4.72 8.35
CA TYR A 62 4.68 4.28 7.16
C TYR A 62 5.61 4.06 5.95
N CYS A 63 6.60 4.93 5.75
CA CYS A 63 7.59 4.75 4.69
C CYS A 63 8.43 3.47 4.90
N ASP A 64 8.80 3.16 6.14
CA ASP A 64 9.54 1.94 6.47
C ASP A 64 8.71 0.68 6.28
N GLN A 65 7.43 0.70 6.67
CA GLN A 65 6.52 -0.43 6.42
C GLN A 65 6.33 -0.65 4.92
N TYR A 66 6.04 0.41 4.16
CA TYR A 66 5.88 0.31 2.71
C TYR A 66 7.14 -0.21 2.03
N ARG A 67 8.32 0.24 2.45
CA ARG A 67 9.60 -0.26 1.92
C ARG A 67 9.76 -1.76 2.13
N LYS A 68 9.44 -2.28 3.31
CA LYS A 68 9.53 -3.73 3.61
C LYS A 68 8.59 -4.53 2.71
N MET A 69 7.31 -4.14 2.65
CA MET A 69 6.32 -4.82 1.81
C MET A 69 6.70 -4.77 0.33
N LEU A 70 7.18 -3.62 -0.17
CA LEU A 70 7.60 -3.50 -1.57
C LEU A 70 8.79 -4.42 -1.89
N MET A 71 9.76 -4.53 -0.98
CA MET A 71 10.90 -5.43 -1.15
C MET A 71 10.47 -6.89 -1.14
N GLU A 72 9.52 -7.27 -0.29
CA GLU A 72 8.91 -8.61 -0.27
C GLU A 72 8.21 -8.90 -1.60
N CYS A 73 7.33 -8.01 -2.08
CA CYS A 73 6.66 -8.16 -3.37
C CYS A 73 7.66 -8.29 -4.54
N MET A 74 8.72 -7.48 -4.56
CA MET A 74 9.77 -7.57 -5.58
C MET A 74 10.51 -8.91 -5.53
N HIS A 75 10.80 -9.41 -4.32
CA HIS A 75 11.42 -10.71 -4.14
C HIS A 75 10.52 -11.83 -4.67
N ASP A 76 9.25 -11.85 -4.27
CA ASP A 76 8.27 -12.86 -4.67
C ASP A 76 8.03 -12.83 -6.19
N PHE A 77 7.93 -11.64 -6.79
CA PHE A 77 7.77 -11.52 -8.25
C PHE A 77 9.02 -12.01 -9.01
N SER A 78 10.21 -11.73 -8.49
CA SER A 78 11.47 -12.15 -9.13
C SER A 78 11.72 -13.66 -9.05
N THR A 79 11.14 -14.33 -8.05
CA THR A 79 11.28 -15.79 -7.83
C THR A 79 10.23 -16.56 -8.63
N THR A 80 8.99 -16.07 -8.68
CA THR A 80 7.90 -16.62 -9.52
C THR A 80 8.14 -16.44 -11.02
N ALA A 81 8.79 -15.35 -11.44
CA ALA A 81 9.13 -15.15 -12.86
C ALA A 81 10.27 -16.07 -13.38
N LYS A 82 10.96 -16.82 -12.50
CA LYS A 82 12.06 -17.73 -12.85
C LYS A 82 11.67 -19.21 -12.88
N SER A 83 10.43 -19.54 -12.55
CA SER A 83 9.83 -20.88 -12.57
C SER A 83 8.83 -21.01 -13.71
#